data_AF-A0A2N2JZ60-F1
#
_entry.id   AF-A0A2N2JZ60-F1
#
_cell.length_a   1.000
_cell.length_b   1.000
_cell.length_c   1.000
_cell.angle_alpha   90.00
_cell.angle_beta   90.00
_cell.angle_gamma   90.00
#
_symmetry.space_group_name_H-M   'P 1'
#
loop_
_entity.id
_entity.type
_entity.pdbx_description
1 polymer ?
#
loop_
_entity_poly.entity_id
_entity_poly.type
_entity_poly.pdbx_seq_one_letter_code
_entity_poly.pdbx_strand_id
1 'polypeptide(L)'
;MRRGMVIDLEKCIGCRSCAVACKQHNAQPAGTWWNRVVTPGSDFHLTAPVKGREYFLPVHCQHCQNAPCEKVCPVGATYRSDDGSVLVDFERCIGCRYCMSACPYGVRQFNWEDPQKALDKYGYQNGYSYGYPKDYRLKGRLVYMKKRFKGVVEKCNFCVHYQEKGLDPACVRSCPGKARYVGDLDDPESVVSTLIRDKNGFNLLGEKGTKPSVFYLPPRRKEGVE
;
A
#
# COMPACT_ATOMS: atom_id res chain seq x y z
N MET A 1 -11.29 -15.45 6.82
CA MET A 1 -11.07 -14.43 5.79
C MET A 1 -9.70 -13.85 5.95
N ARG A 2 -8.89 -13.95 4.92
CA ARG A 2 -7.56 -13.35 4.83
C ARG A 2 -7.56 -12.35 3.69
N ARG A 3 -7.45 -11.07 4.03
CA ARG A 3 -7.50 -9.97 3.07
C ARG A 3 -6.26 -9.97 2.18
N GLY A 4 -6.50 -9.91 0.87
CA GLY A 4 -5.45 -9.79 -0.14
C GLY A 4 -5.75 -8.75 -1.19
N MET A 5 -4.72 -8.39 -1.95
CA MET A 5 -4.85 -7.51 -3.11
C MET A 5 -4.23 -8.19 -4.34
N VAL A 6 -4.87 -8.01 -5.49
CA VAL A 6 -4.30 -8.35 -6.79
C VAL A 6 -4.07 -7.08 -7.59
N ILE A 7 -2.92 -6.97 -8.26
CA ILE A 7 -2.60 -5.92 -9.21
C ILE A 7 -2.33 -6.54 -10.59
N ASP A 8 -3.19 -6.24 -11.54
CA ASP A 8 -3.05 -6.62 -12.95
C ASP A 8 -2.09 -5.66 -13.66
N LEU A 9 -0.87 -6.12 -13.96
CA LEU A 9 0.18 -5.30 -14.58
C LEU A 9 -0.11 -5.03 -16.06
N GLU A 10 -0.89 -5.89 -16.74
CA GLU A 10 -1.35 -5.69 -18.11
C GLU A 10 -2.26 -4.46 -18.22
N LYS A 11 -3.12 -4.27 -17.22
CA LYS A 11 -4.06 -3.13 -17.15
C LYS A 11 -3.44 -1.87 -16.56
N CYS A 12 -2.26 -1.96 -15.96
CA CYS A 12 -1.64 -0.82 -15.29
C CYS A 12 -0.98 0.12 -16.30
N ILE A 13 -1.64 1.23 -16.61
CA ILE A 13 -1.12 2.26 -17.53
C ILE A 13 -0.16 3.28 -16.88
N GLY A 14 0.27 3.06 -15.65
CA GLY A 14 1.22 3.96 -14.99
C GLY A 14 0.69 5.34 -14.58
N CYS A 15 -0.62 5.60 -14.64
CA CYS A 15 -1.24 6.91 -14.43
C CYS A 15 -1.12 7.51 -13.02
N ARG A 16 -0.68 6.73 -12.02
CA ARG A 16 -0.47 7.16 -10.62
C ARG A 16 -1.71 7.65 -9.85
N SER A 17 -2.91 7.56 -10.42
CA SER A 17 -4.16 7.92 -9.70
C SER A 17 -4.28 7.17 -8.37
N CYS A 18 -3.87 5.91 -8.34
CA CYS A 18 -3.81 5.09 -7.13
C CYS A 18 -2.85 5.61 -6.05
N ALA A 19 -1.75 6.26 -6.43
CA ALA A 19 -0.78 6.84 -5.50
C ALA A 19 -1.33 8.15 -4.92
N VAL A 20 -1.86 9.02 -5.79
CA VAL A 20 -2.47 10.30 -5.40
C VAL A 20 -3.71 10.07 -4.52
N ALA A 21 -4.60 9.16 -4.90
CA ALA A 21 -5.79 8.84 -4.10
C ALA A 21 -5.40 8.24 -2.74
N CYS A 22 -4.38 7.38 -2.69
CA CYS A 22 -3.88 6.87 -1.41
C CYS A 22 -3.38 8.01 -0.52
N LYS A 23 -2.58 8.92 -1.08
CA LYS A 23 -2.07 10.11 -0.39
C LYS A 23 -3.18 11.00 0.15
N GLN A 24 -4.18 11.31 -0.69
CA GLN A 24 -5.31 12.16 -0.31
C GLN A 24 -6.20 11.51 0.73
N HIS A 25 -6.72 10.30 0.48
CA HIS A 25 -7.66 9.66 1.39
C HIS A 25 -7.03 9.25 2.72
N ASN A 26 -5.72 8.97 2.71
CA ASN A 26 -4.97 8.71 3.92
C ASN A 26 -4.20 9.96 4.38
N ALA A 27 -4.58 11.21 4.09
CA ALA A 27 -3.95 12.42 4.65
C ALA A 27 -2.39 12.45 4.73
N GLN A 28 -1.68 11.79 3.80
CA GLN A 28 -0.23 11.57 3.94
C GLN A 28 0.53 12.90 3.79
N PRO A 29 1.43 13.26 4.71
CA PRO A 29 2.12 14.54 4.67
C PRO A 29 3.01 14.70 3.43
N ALA A 30 3.46 15.92 3.15
CA ALA A 30 4.37 16.18 2.03
C ALA A 30 5.61 15.25 2.07
N GLY A 31 6.11 14.85 0.90
CA GLY A 31 7.20 13.88 0.77
C GLY A 31 6.82 12.42 1.07
N THR A 32 5.67 12.16 1.69
CA THR A 32 5.26 10.80 2.06
C THR A 32 4.36 10.15 1.01
N TRP A 33 4.69 8.89 0.67
CA TRP A 33 3.96 8.07 -0.29
C TRP A 33 3.90 6.60 0.17
N TRP A 34 2.70 6.12 0.51
CA TRP A 34 2.50 4.69 0.86
C TRP A 34 2.40 3.77 -0.36
N ASN A 35 2.05 4.33 -1.52
CA ASN A 35 1.92 3.64 -2.79
C ASN A 35 2.71 4.40 -3.84
N ARG A 36 3.68 3.74 -4.46
CA ARG A 36 4.55 4.27 -5.52
C ARG A 36 4.32 3.47 -6.79
N VAL A 37 4.44 4.11 -7.95
CA VAL A 37 4.43 3.42 -9.24
C VAL A 37 5.80 3.60 -9.85
N VAL A 38 6.54 2.52 -9.98
CA VAL A 38 7.89 2.51 -10.56
C VAL A 38 7.84 1.90 -11.95
N THR A 39 8.79 2.27 -12.79
CA THR A 39 9.00 1.66 -14.11
C THR A 39 10.27 0.82 -14.01
N PRO A 40 10.15 -0.52 -13.86
CA PRO A 40 11.33 -1.38 -13.76
C PRO A 40 12.31 -1.16 -14.90
N GLY A 41 13.61 -1.11 -14.58
CA GLY A 41 14.68 -0.90 -15.55
C GLY A 41 14.83 0.54 -16.06
N SER A 42 14.12 1.52 -15.48
CA SER A 42 14.28 2.94 -15.81
C SER A 42 14.54 3.79 -14.57
N ASP A 43 15.54 4.67 -14.66
CA ASP A 43 15.82 5.70 -13.65
C ASP A 43 14.80 6.85 -13.70
N PHE A 44 14.03 6.94 -14.79
CA PHE A 44 13.06 7.98 -15.03
C PHE A 44 11.64 7.43 -15.10
N HIS A 45 10.69 8.32 -14.86
CA HIS A 45 9.27 8.03 -14.99
C HIS A 45 8.84 8.20 -16.45
N LEU A 46 9.24 7.25 -17.30
CA LEU A 46 8.95 7.28 -18.74
C LEU A 46 7.69 6.49 -19.09
N THR A 47 7.09 6.84 -20.24
CA THR A 47 6.23 5.93 -21.01
C THR A 47 7.03 4.69 -21.39
N ALA A 48 6.36 3.55 -21.56
CA ALA A 48 6.99 2.27 -21.88
C ALA A 48 7.24 2.07 -23.39
N PRO A 49 8.21 2.78 -24.01
CA PRO A 49 8.89 2.19 -25.16
C PRO A 49 10.40 2.42 -25.04
N VAL A 50 11.07 1.58 -24.23
CA VAL A 50 12.48 1.28 -24.43
C VAL A 50 12.56 -0.24 -24.52
N LYS A 51 13.28 -0.77 -25.51
CA LYS A 51 13.50 -2.22 -25.69
C LYS A 51 13.76 -2.89 -24.33
N GLY A 52 12.91 -3.86 -23.96
CA GLY A 52 13.00 -4.58 -22.68
C GLY A 52 12.30 -3.94 -21.47
N ARG A 53 11.50 -2.87 -21.64
CA ARG A 53 10.72 -2.23 -20.57
C ARG A 53 9.22 -2.34 -20.82
N GLU A 54 8.54 -3.27 -20.13
CA GLU A 54 7.24 -3.80 -20.57
C GLU A 54 6.03 -3.44 -19.69
N TYR A 55 6.20 -2.94 -18.46
CA TYR A 55 5.06 -2.66 -17.57
C TYR A 55 5.37 -1.65 -16.46
N PHE A 56 4.33 -1.10 -15.84
CA PHE A 56 4.42 -0.27 -14.64
C PHE A 56 4.19 -1.11 -13.40
N LEU A 57 5.02 -0.95 -12.38
CA LEU A 57 4.97 -1.74 -11.15
C LEU A 57 4.55 -0.86 -9.95
N PRO A 58 3.29 -0.98 -9.47
CA PRO A 58 2.90 -0.32 -8.24
C PRO A 58 3.37 -1.06 -6.99
N VAL A 59 4.14 -0.40 -6.14
CA VAL A 59 4.72 -0.95 -4.90
C VAL A 59 4.16 -0.21 -3.69
N HIS A 60 3.59 -0.97 -2.76
CA HIS A 60 3.03 -0.52 -1.48
C HIS A 60 3.21 -1.61 -0.42
N CYS A 61 2.70 -1.42 0.80
CA CYS A 61 2.78 -2.48 1.83
C CYS A 61 2.16 -3.78 1.32
N GLN A 62 2.91 -4.87 1.45
CA GLN A 62 2.55 -6.17 0.94
C GLN A 62 1.75 -7.02 1.95
N HIS A 63 1.50 -6.49 3.15
CA HIS A 63 0.74 -7.15 4.23
C HIS A 63 1.15 -8.62 4.44
N CYS A 64 2.47 -8.82 4.58
CA CYS A 64 3.13 -10.12 4.61
C CYS A 64 2.61 -11.07 5.70
N GLN A 65 2.38 -12.34 5.36
CA GLN A 65 2.03 -13.34 6.35
C GLN A 65 3.17 -13.69 7.30
N ASN A 66 4.42 -13.63 6.84
CA ASN A 66 5.61 -13.74 7.66
C ASN A 66 6.28 -12.36 7.71
N ALA A 67 5.70 -11.43 8.47
CA ALA A 67 6.09 -10.03 8.46
C ALA A 67 7.34 -9.77 9.32
N PRO A 68 8.54 -9.51 8.73
CA PRO A 68 9.72 -9.20 9.53
C PRO A 68 9.54 -7.91 10.33
N CYS A 69 8.86 -6.92 9.73
CA CYS A 69 8.55 -5.64 10.36
C CYS A 69 7.63 -5.72 11.61
N GLU A 70 6.87 -6.81 11.76
CA GLU A 70 6.07 -7.10 12.96
C GLU A 70 6.97 -7.65 14.07
N LYS A 71 7.78 -8.66 13.75
CA LYS A 71 8.69 -9.34 14.69
C LYS A 71 9.72 -8.41 15.33
N VAL A 72 10.19 -7.40 14.61
CA VAL A 72 11.22 -6.46 15.11
C VAL A 72 10.64 -5.29 15.91
N CYS A 73 9.31 -5.20 16.10
CA CYS A 73 8.72 -4.07 16.82
C CYS A 73 8.76 -4.31 18.34
N PRO A 74 9.59 -3.59 19.12
CA PRO A 74 9.81 -3.89 20.53
C PRO A 74 8.60 -3.59 21.43
N VAL A 75 7.65 -2.77 20.95
CA VAL A 75 6.50 -2.26 21.71
C VAL A 75 5.16 -2.79 21.19
N GLY A 76 5.18 -3.73 20.23
CA GLY A 76 3.97 -4.28 19.64
C GLY A 76 3.07 -3.24 18.97
N ALA A 77 3.67 -2.17 18.43
CA ALA A 77 2.98 -1.14 17.66
C ALA A 77 2.65 -1.63 16.25
N THR A 78 3.56 -2.36 15.61
CA THR A 78 3.22 -3.14 14.41
C THR A 78 2.63 -4.47 14.85
N TYR A 79 1.47 -4.82 14.32
CA TYR A 79 0.76 -6.05 14.65
C TYR A 79 -0.07 -6.53 13.47
N ARG A 80 -0.56 -7.76 13.53
CA ARG A 80 -1.49 -8.34 12.56
C ARG A 80 -2.91 -8.33 13.09
N SER A 81 -3.86 -7.89 12.27
CA SER A 81 -5.30 -8.01 12.53
C SER A 81 -5.85 -9.37 12.09
N ASP A 82 -7.07 -9.67 12.50
CA ASP A 82 -7.76 -10.95 12.23
C ASP A 82 -7.85 -11.30 10.75
N ASP A 83 -7.98 -10.30 9.88
CA ASP A 83 -8.01 -10.46 8.43
C ASP A 83 -6.62 -10.69 7.81
N GLY A 84 -5.57 -10.81 8.63
CA GLY A 84 -4.18 -10.96 8.18
C GLY A 84 -3.50 -9.64 7.80
N SER A 85 -4.18 -8.50 7.86
CA SER A 85 -3.54 -7.22 7.56
C SER A 85 -2.50 -6.86 8.62
N VAL A 86 -1.26 -6.60 8.20
CA VAL A 86 -0.26 -5.99 9.07
C VAL A 86 -0.64 -4.51 9.23
N LEU A 87 -0.80 -4.00 10.45
CA LEU A 87 -1.19 -2.62 10.79
C LEU A 87 -0.15 -1.97 11.71
N VAL A 88 -0.30 -0.66 11.94
CA VAL A 88 0.52 0.09 12.90
C VAL A 88 -0.42 0.86 13.81
N ASP A 89 -0.24 0.66 15.11
CA ASP A 89 -0.85 1.43 16.18
C ASP A 89 0.01 2.68 16.43
N PHE A 90 -0.53 3.85 16.08
CA PHE A 90 0.20 5.11 16.16
C PHE A 90 0.48 5.55 17.59
N GLU A 91 -0.34 5.16 18.56
CA GLU A 91 -0.15 5.55 19.97
C GLU A 91 0.93 4.73 20.66
N ARG A 92 1.17 3.49 20.21
CA ARG A 92 2.24 2.64 20.74
C ARG A 92 3.56 2.83 20.02
N CYS A 93 3.57 3.48 18.85
CA CYS A 93 4.77 3.60 18.05
C CYS A 93 5.76 4.58 18.68
N ILE A 94 6.89 4.08 19.17
CA ILE A 94 7.97 4.89 19.77
C ILE A 94 9.00 5.43 18.76
N GLY A 95 8.81 5.19 17.47
CA GLY A 95 9.70 5.74 16.44
C GLY A 95 11.10 5.15 16.33
N CYS A 96 11.36 3.94 16.85
CA CYS A 96 12.67 3.29 16.77
C CYS A 96 13.13 2.92 15.34
N ARG A 97 12.20 2.92 14.37
CA ARG A 97 12.44 2.69 12.93
C ARG A 97 12.97 1.31 12.52
N TYR A 98 13.17 0.36 13.44
CA TYR A 98 13.59 -1.02 13.08
C TYR A 98 12.68 -1.71 12.07
N CYS A 99 11.38 -1.47 12.16
CA CYS A 99 10.42 -2.02 11.20
C CYS A 99 10.62 -1.49 9.75
N MET A 100 11.26 -0.33 9.58
CA MET A 100 11.63 0.20 8.26
C MET A 100 12.80 -0.58 7.68
N SER A 101 13.88 -0.74 8.46
CA SER A 101 15.06 -1.51 8.05
C SER A 101 14.75 -2.97 7.76
N ALA A 102 13.81 -3.57 8.52
CA ALA A 102 13.40 -4.96 8.34
C ALA A 102 12.47 -5.18 7.13
N CYS A 103 11.91 -4.12 6.53
CA CYS A 103 10.94 -4.26 5.45
C CYS A 103 11.67 -4.38 4.08
N PRO A 104 11.61 -5.53 3.40
CA PRO A 104 12.37 -5.73 2.15
C PRO A 104 11.84 -4.89 0.99
N TYR A 105 10.63 -4.32 1.11
CA TYR A 105 10.00 -3.50 0.08
C TYR A 105 10.29 -2.00 0.25
N GLY A 106 10.86 -1.56 1.39
CA GLY A 106 11.12 -0.14 1.65
C GLY A 106 9.87 0.73 1.68
N VAL A 107 8.70 0.17 2.03
CA VAL A 107 7.37 0.81 1.92
C VAL A 107 6.86 1.46 3.21
N ARG A 108 7.66 1.46 4.26
CA ARG A 108 7.37 2.17 5.51
C ARG A 108 7.93 3.59 5.45
N GLN A 109 7.16 4.54 5.96
CA GLN A 109 7.45 5.96 5.95
C GLN A 109 7.52 6.47 7.39
N PHE A 110 8.34 7.46 7.66
CA PHE A 110 8.51 8.02 9.01
C PHE A 110 8.09 9.48 9.03
N ASN A 111 7.30 9.85 10.03
CA ASN A 111 6.84 11.21 10.21
C ASN A 111 7.90 12.04 10.95
N TRP A 112 8.75 12.74 10.19
CA TRP A 112 9.87 13.53 10.74
C TRP A 112 9.44 14.88 11.32
N GLU A 113 8.48 15.52 10.67
CA GLU A 113 8.02 16.86 11.02
C GLU A 113 6.82 16.80 11.98
N ASP A 114 6.60 17.90 12.68
CA ASP A 114 5.37 18.11 13.43
C ASP A 114 4.19 18.24 12.46
N PRO A 115 3.04 17.57 12.68
CA PRO A 115 1.91 17.60 11.76
C PRO A 115 1.34 19.00 11.54
N GLN A 116 1.30 19.84 12.58
CA GLN A 116 0.76 21.19 12.44
C GLN A 116 1.73 22.04 11.63
N LYS A 117 3.04 22.00 11.94
CA LYS A 117 4.05 22.69 11.14
C LYS A 117 4.06 22.23 9.67
N ALA A 118 3.92 20.94 9.43
CA ALA A 118 3.83 20.40 8.07
C ALA A 118 2.57 20.89 7.34
N LEU A 119 1.43 20.98 8.04
CA LEU A 119 0.20 21.56 7.49
C LEU A 119 0.32 23.07 7.26
N ASP A 120 1.02 23.81 8.11
CA ASP A 120 1.19 25.26 7.91
C ASP A 120 2.14 25.55 6.74
N LYS A 121 3.19 24.73 6.58
CA LYS A 121 4.19 24.86 5.52
C LYS A 121 3.69 24.41 4.15
N TYR A 122 2.96 23.29 4.10
CA TYR A 122 2.52 22.64 2.87
C TYR A 122 1.01 22.69 2.66
N GLY A 123 0.29 23.35 3.56
CA GLY A 123 -1.15 23.48 3.52
C GLY A 123 -1.59 23.93 2.15
N TYR A 124 -2.44 23.12 1.52
CA TYR A 124 -3.02 23.49 0.24
C TYR A 124 -3.93 24.71 0.44
N GLN A 125 -3.95 25.56 -0.58
CA GLN A 125 -4.65 26.85 -0.62
C GLN A 125 -6.06 26.76 0.01
N ASN A 126 -6.42 27.79 0.78
CA ASN A 126 -7.77 28.03 1.32
C ASN A 126 -8.27 27.05 2.40
N GLY A 127 -7.38 26.53 3.26
CA GLY A 127 -7.79 25.74 4.43
C GLY A 127 -8.29 24.33 4.11
N TYR A 128 -8.10 23.84 2.88
CA TYR A 128 -8.49 22.50 2.48
C TYR A 128 -7.54 21.44 3.07
N SER A 129 -8.04 20.66 4.02
CA SER A 129 -7.32 19.55 4.64
C SER A 129 -7.90 18.22 4.14
N TYR A 130 -7.14 17.53 3.28
CA TYR A 130 -7.49 16.22 2.73
C TYR A 130 -7.37 15.10 3.78
N GLY A 131 -7.97 13.95 3.48
CA GLY A 131 -8.04 12.80 4.38
C GLY A 131 -9.45 12.37 4.69
N TYR A 132 -9.60 11.11 5.02
CA TYR A 132 -10.80 10.63 5.67
C TYR A 132 -11.03 11.41 6.99
N PRO A 133 -12.24 11.91 7.27
CA PRO A 133 -12.44 12.97 8.26
C PRO A 133 -12.33 12.52 9.71
N LYS A 134 -12.47 11.22 9.98
CA LYS A 134 -12.49 10.67 11.35
C LYS A 134 -11.30 9.75 11.55
N ASP A 135 -10.66 9.87 12.70
CA ASP A 135 -9.69 8.89 13.16
C ASP A 135 -10.36 7.51 13.26
N TYR A 136 -9.58 6.46 13.04
CA TYR A 136 -10.09 5.10 13.03
C TYR A 136 -9.28 4.21 13.95
N ARG A 137 -10.00 3.54 14.85
CA ARG A 137 -9.44 2.54 15.76
C ARG A 137 -9.95 1.16 15.36
N LEU A 138 -9.04 0.21 15.22
CA LEU A 138 -9.38 -1.19 15.08
C LEU A 138 -9.09 -1.89 16.41
N LYS A 139 -10.13 -2.43 17.06
CA LYS A 139 -10.02 -3.10 18.37
C LYS A 139 -9.23 -2.28 19.40
N GLY A 140 -9.56 -1.00 19.52
CA GLY A 140 -8.92 -0.04 20.45
C GLY A 140 -7.61 0.59 19.95
N ARG A 141 -6.95 0.04 18.92
CA ARG A 141 -5.67 0.54 18.41
C ARG A 141 -5.84 1.59 17.32
N LEU A 142 -5.14 2.72 17.42
CA LEU A 142 -5.26 3.83 16.46
C LEU A 142 -4.48 3.54 15.17
N VAL A 143 -5.17 3.16 14.09
CA VAL A 143 -4.55 2.67 12.83
C VAL A 143 -4.77 3.59 11.63
N TYR A 144 -5.57 4.64 11.78
CA TYR A 144 -5.66 5.77 10.88
C TYR A 144 -5.98 7.02 11.70
N MET A 145 -5.32 8.13 11.37
CA MET A 145 -5.67 9.44 11.87
C MET A 145 -5.34 10.50 10.83
N LYS A 146 -6.07 11.61 10.85
CA LYS A 146 -5.86 12.68 9.87
C LYS A 146 -4.53 13.41 10.10
N LYS A 147 -4.25 13.80 11.35
CA LYS A 147 -3.03 14.53 11.75
C LYS A 147 -2.05 13.58 12.44
N ARG A 148 -0.99 13.13 11.76
CA ARG A 148 -0.09 12.11 12.35
C ARG A 148 0.84 12.68 13.39
N PHE A 149 1.08 11.90 14.44
CA PHE A 149 2.14 12.20 15.39
C PHE A 149 3.50 12.31 14.71
N LYS A 150 4.30 13.26 15.17
CA LYS A 150 5.74 13.26 14.89
C LYS A 150 6.37 12.02 15.51
N GLY A 151 7.34 11.43 14.82
CA GLY A 151 8.11 10.31 15.34
C GLY A 151 7.46 8.94 15.16
N VAL A 152 6.32 8.83 14.47
CA VAL A 152 5.68 7.52 14.23
C VAL A 152 5.95 7.03 12.81
N VAL A 153 6.02 5.70 12.67
CA VAL A 153 6.11 5.03 11.37
C VAL A 153 4.70 4.79 10.84
N GLU A 154 4.52 5.01 9.54
CA GLU A 154 3.29 4.75 8.83
C GLU A 154 3.52 3.96 7.54
N LYS A 155 2.45 3.38 7.01
CA LYS A 155 2.44 2.55 5.81
C LYS A 155 1.01 2.29 5.36
N CYS A 156 0.84 1.75 4.15
CA CYS A 156 -0.45 1.22 3.70
C CYS A 156 -1.08 0.31 4.77
N ASN A 157 -2.36 0.57 5.05
CA ASN A 157 -3.20 -0.12 6.02
C ASN A 157 -4.41 -0.80 5.33
N PHE A 158 -4.29 -1.11 4.03
CA PHE A 158 -5.38 -1.53 3.15
C PHE A 158 -6.64 -0.65 3.24
N CYS A 159 -6.50 0.62 3.60
CA CYS A 159 -7.63 1.52 3.77
C CYS A 159 -8.67 0.92 4.74
N VAL A 160 -8.23 0.32 5.85
CA VAL A 160 -9.08 -0.37 6.83
C VAL A 160 -10.33 0.43 7.24
N HIS A 161 -10.21 1.76 7.38
CA HIS A 161 -11.33 2.66 7.69
C HIS A 161 -12.43 2.76 6.62
N TYR A 162 -12.13 2.38 5.37
CA TYR A 162 -13.13 2.19 4.30
C TYR A 162 -13.62 0.74 4.26
N GLN A 163 -12.71 -0.23 4.39
CA GLN A 163 -13.05 -1.66 4.29
C GLN A 163 -14.05 -2.12 5.35
N GLU A 164 -13.96 -1.60 6.56
CA GLU A 164 -14.87 -1.90 7.67
C GLU A 164 -16.29 -1.33 7.45
N LYS A 165 -16.47 -0.56 6.38
CA LYS A 165 -17.76 -0.06 5.88
C LYS A 165 -18.22 -0.74 4.60
N GLY A 166 -17.56 -1.83 4.20
CA GLY A 166 -17.81 -2.51 2.93
C GLY A 166 -17.34 -1.71 1.71
N LEU A 167 -16.47 -0.72 1.87
CA LEU A 167 -15.97 0.10 0.77
C LEU A 167 -14.56 -0.31 0.36
N ASP A 168 -14.33 -0.40 -0.95
CA ASP A 168 -13.01 -0.64 -1.51
C ASP A 168 -11.96 0.40 -1.11
N PRO A 169 -10.67 0.01 -1.04
CA PRO A 169 -9.60 0.96 -0.78
C PRO A 169 -9.60 2.09 -1.81
N ALA A 170 -9.17 3.29 -1.40
CA ALA A 170 -9.13 4.44 -2.28
C ALA A 170 -8.34 4.18 -3.58
N CYS A 171 -7.24 3.42 -3.49
CA CYS A 171 -6.41 3.09 -4.64
C CYS A 171 -7.05 2.10 -5.63
N VAL A 172 -8.03 1.30 -5.18
CA VAL A 172 -8.83 0.41 -6.03
C VAL A 172 -9.89 1.25 -6.76
N ARG A 173 -10.68 2.02 -6.00
CA ARG A 173 -11.75 2.87 -6.53
C ARG A 173 -11.26 3.91 -7.54
N SER A 174 -10.05 4.44 -7.34
CA SER A 174 -9.48 5.48 -8.20
C SER A 174 -8.74 4.95 -9.43
N CYS A 175 -8.71 3.62 -9.65
CA CYS A 175 -7.90 3.05 -10.72
C CYS A 175 -8.68 3.05 -12.06
N PRO A 176 -8.35 3.93 -13.03
CA PRO A 176 -9.11 4.01 -14.28
C PRO A 176 -8.99 2.73 -15.11
N GLY A 177 -7.83 2.06 -15.06
CA GLY A 177 -7.61 0.79 -15.75
C GLY A 177 -8.24 -0.42 -15.07
N LYS A 178 -8.91 -0.26 -13.91
CA LYS A 178 -9.42 -1.37 -13.08
C LYS A 178 -8.38 -2.47 -12.90
N ALA A 179 -7.15 -2.06 -12.59
CA ALA A 179 -6.00 -2.93 -12.46
C ALA A 179 -5.84 -3.50 -11.05
N ARG A 180 -6.72 -3.16 -10.09
CA ARG A 180 -6.54 -3.49 -8.67
C ARG A 180 -7.81 -4.06 -8.10
N TYR A 181 -7.70 -5.11 -7.30
CA TYR A 181 -8.82 -5.79 -6.65
C TYR A 181 -8.42 -6.15 -5.23
N VAL A 182 -9.33 -6.04 -4.27
CA VAL A 182 -9.16 -6.53 -2.90
C VAL A 182 -10.27 -7.52 -2.59
N GLY A 183 -9.95 -8.58 -1.86
CA GLY A 183 -10.89 -9.64 -1.52
C GLY A 183 -10.31 -10.64 -0.54
N ASP A 184 -11.06 -11.72 -0.31
CA ASP A 184 -10.67 -12.82 0.56
C ASP A 184 -9.80 -13.85 -0.19
N LEU A 185 -8.59 -14.09 0.30
CA LEU A 185 -7.66 -15.08 -0.24
C LEU A 185 -7.93 -16.50 0.27
N ASP A 186 -8.81 -16.66 1.26
CA ASP A 186 -9.22 -17.98 1.75
C ASP A 186 -10.48 -18.50 1.03
N ASP A 187 -11.21 -17.62 0.35
CA ASP A 187 -12.34 -17.98 -0.52
C ASP A 187 -11.82 -18.25 -1.94
N PRO A 188 -11.88 -19.51 -2.45
CA PRO A 188 -11.40 -19.86 -3.78
C PRO A 188 -12.21 -19.22 -4.93
N GLU A 189 -13.46 -18.83 -4.65
CA GLU A 189 -14.38 -18.22 -5.63
C GLU A 189 -14.34 -16.69 -5.60
N SER A 190 -13.54 -16.10 -4.70
CA SER A 190 -13.37 -14.66 -4.67
C SER A 190 -12.70 -14.16 -5.95
N VAL A 191 -12.97 -12.89 -6.31
CA VAL A 191 -12.37 -12.24 -7.48
C VAL A 191 -10.84 -12.29 -7.42
N VAL A 192 -10.26 -12.11 -6.23
CA VAL A 192 -8.79 -12.13 -6.07
C VAL A 192 -8.23 -13.55 -6.24
N SER A 193 -8.85 -14.57 -5.64
CA SER A 193 -8.38 -15.95 -5.73
C SER A 193 -8.47 -16.49 -7.16
N THR A 194 -9.60 -16.20 -7.84
CA THR A 194 -9.81 -16.53 -9.25
C THR A 194 -8.76 -15.88 -10.15
N LEU A 195 -8.52 -14.56 -9.99
CA LEU A 195 -7.52 -13.86 -10.80
C LEU A 195 -6.10 -14.37 -10.59
N ILE A 196 -5.73 -14.71 -9.35
CA ILE A 196 -4.40 -15.27 -9.03
C ILE A 196 -4.22 -16.61 -9.73
N ARG A 197 -5.21 -17.51 -9.61
CA ARG A 197 -5.18 -18.84 -10.23
C ARG A 197 -5.14 -18.76 -11.75
N ASP A 198 -6.03 -17.97 -12.35
CA ASP A 198 -6.27 -17.98 -13.79
C ASP A 198 -5.21 -17.20 -14.59
N LYS A 199 -4.53 -16.24 -13.95
CA LYS A 199 -3.50 -15.40 -14.60
C LYS A 199 -2.08 -15.63 -14.06
N ASN A 200 -1.81 -16.73 -13.35
CA ASN A 200 -0.49 -17.02 -12.78
C ASN A 200 0.06 -15.90 -11.90
N GLY A 201 -0.75 -15.44 -10.94
CA GLY A 201 -0.37 -14.37 -10.02
C GLY A 201 0.86 -14.73 -9.18
N PHE A 202 1.78 -13.79 -9.03
CA PHE A 202 3.02 -13.98 -8.28
C PHE A 202 3.19 -12.93 -7.18
N ASN A 203 4.02 -13.20 -6.17
CA ASN A 203 4.38 -12.23 -5.14
C ASN A 203 5.72 -11.56 -5.46
N LEU A 204 5.87 -10.29 -5.08
CA LEU A 204 7.17 -9.62 -5.13
C LEU A 204 8.13 -10.16 -4.07
N LEU A 205 9.38 -10.34 -4.48
CA LEU A 205 10.48 -10.78 -3.63
C LEU A 205 10.15 -12.10 -2.89
N GLY A 206 9.62 -13.09 -3.61
CA GLY A 206 9.21 -14.39 -3.05
C GLY A 206 10.35 -15.12 -2.34
N GLU A 207 11.58 -14.93 -2.81
CA GLU A 207 12.81 -15.47 -2.21
C GLU A 207 13.08 -14.98 -0.79
N LYS A 208 12.49 -13.85 -0.37
CA LYS A 208 12.61 -13.33 1.00
C LYS A 208 11.73 -14.07 2.01
N GLY A 209 10.87 -15.00 1.57
CA GLY A 209 10.08 -15.84 2.46
C GLY A 209 9.06 -15.08 3.33
N THR A 210 8.70 -13.85 2.96
CA THR A 210 7.75 -13.00 3.70
C THR A 210 6.29 -13.40 3.50
N LYS A 211 6.01 -14.24 2.49
CA LYS A 211 4.65 -14.68 2.10
C LYS A 211 3.66 -13.50 1.94
N PRO A 212 3.86 -12.58 0.97
CA PRO A 212 2.99 -11.43 0.74
C PRO A 212 1.51 -11.78 0.56
N SER A 213 0.63 -10.86 0.95
CA SER A 213 -0.81 -10.93 0.66
C SER A 213 -1.20 -10.08 -0.56
N VAL A 214 -0.20 -9.51 -1.25
CA VAL A 214 -0.37 -8.76 -2.50
C VAL A 214 0.24 -9.57 -3.62
N PHE A 215 -0.55 -9.82 -4.66
CA PHE A 215 -0.20 -10.58 -5.84
C PHE A 215 -0.22 -9.69 -7.07
N TYR A 216 0.65 -10.00 -8.01
CA TYR A 216 0.81 -9.29 -9.26
C TYR A 216 0.48 -10.26 -10.39
N LEU A 217 -0.35 -9.83 -11.34
CA LEU A 217 -0.63 -10.61 -12.54
C LEU A 217 0.34 -10.11 -13.63
N PRO A 218 1.13 -11.01 -14.25
CA PRO A 218 2.08 -10.63 -15.27
C PRO A 218 1.37 -10.04 -16.50
N PRO A 219 2.00 -9.12 -17.23
CA PRO A 219 1.49 -8.71 -18.54
C PRO A 219 1.49 -9.93 -19.48
N ARG A 220 0.45 -10.09 -20.30
CA ARG A 220 0.45 -11.10 -21.36
C ARG A 220 1.57 -10.75 -22.34
N ARG A 221 2.48 -11.69 -22.61
CA ARG A 221 3.38 -11.58 -23.77
C ARG A 221 2.48 -11.57 -25.02
N LYS A 222 2.55 -10.51 -25.83
CA LYS A 222 1.94 -10.54 -27.16
C LYS A 222 2.80 -11.48 -28.00
N GLU A 223 2.25 -12.61 -28.40
CA GLU A 223 2.86 -13.45 -29.43
C GLU A 223 3.04 -12.60 -30.70
N GLY A 224 4.26 -12.60 -31.27
CA GLY A 224 4.54 -11.95 -32.56
C GLY A 224 5.04 -10.50 -32.53
N VAL A 225 5.59 -10.00 -31.42
CA VAL A 225 6.37 -8.74 -31.43
C VAL A 225 7.85 -9.07 -31.28
N GLU A 226 8.55 -9.18 -32.42
CA GLU A 226 10.02 -9.22 -32.52
C GLU A 226 10.66 -7.86 -32.16
#